data_AF-A0A395IWY1-F1
#
_entry.id   AF-A0A395IWY1-F1
#
_cell.length_a   1.000
_cell.length_b   1.000
_cell.length_c   1.000
_cell.angle_alpha   90.00
_cell.angle_beta   90.00
_cell.angle_gamma   90.00
#
_symmetry.space_group_name_H-M   'P 1'
#
loop_
_entity.id
_entity.type
_entity.pdbx_description
1 polymer ?
#
loop_
_entity_poly.entity_id
_entity_poly.type
_entity_poly.pdbx_seq_one_letter_code
_entity_poly.pdbx_strand_id
1 'polypeptide(L)'
;MHDLFDRDRFSVDDYHQDYQEGLYQKEPIRVGVILSVLAIVIALVYQSLISLDYDLLPFSQLAWNALVYITPTSLIDFADNYSNPLHIRNPNMYPQTLAQKSEAMRRIFGIEPPGGIIDSVANAGRRRLSILPLIGLGAAGGQETPAGLGNWDNSCYQNSILQGLASLDSLPVFLESFRNEGPLRRDGSKPEDVKMASALQELITTLKDPSNNGRRVWTPATLKNMSSWQQQDAQEYFSGLLGAIDKEYVATAKLGRTSGLEQANISKNAAEEVLQTQTLPLNPLTGLTATRVVCTKCGYSEGLKTTPSLCQPLIVGEGWEYDLSQLLHEGSKLDFVNGVYCERCTLRKSEGLLRTLMERLATEPVDSLIRTNTSERLRAVTEALEDDDFSEKTIKDKCKIPTEKW
;
A
#
# COMPACT_ATOMS: atom_id res chain seq x y z
N MET A 1 -10.10 -53.98 -15.30
CA MET A 1 -10.97 -54.87 -14.51
C MET A 1 -10.31 -56.23 -14.53
N HIS A 2 -9.65 -56.61 -13.44
CA HIS A 2 -9.11 -57.95 -13.14
C HIS A 2 -8.02 -58.53 -14.07
N ASP A 3 -7.16 -59.49 -13.72
CA ASP A 3 -6.47 -59.94 -12.47
C ASP A 3 -5.49 -61.08 -12.90
N LEU A 4 -4.39 -61.48 -12.22
CA LEU A 4 -3.70 -61.02 -10.99
C LEU A 4 -2.22 -61.55 -11.00
N PHE A 5 -1.56 -61.55 -9.83
CA PHE A 5 -0.42 -62.38 -9.37
C PHE A 5 0.45 -63.18 -10.37
N ASP A 6 1.78 -63.04 -10.25
CA ASP A 6 2.55 -64.10 -9.57
C ASP A 6 3.77 -63.55 -8.81
N ARG A 7 4.31 -64.33 -7.86
CA ARG A 7 5.26 -63.89 -6.83
C ARG A 7 6.33 -64.94 -6.53
N ASP A 8 7.42 -64.49 -5.90
CA ASP A 8 8.57 -65.29 -5.41
C ASP A 8 9.45 -65.85 -6.58
N ARG A 9 10.71 -66.25 -6.45
CA ARG A 9 11.44 -66.96 -5.37
C ARG A 9 12.94 -66.98 -5.77
N PHE A 10 13.93 -66.60 -4.96
CA PHE A 10 14.84 -67.42 -4.13
C PHE A 10 15.98 -66.45 -3.70
N SER A 11 16.47 -66.34 -2.45
CA SER A 11 17.07 -67.34 -1.55
C SER A 11 18.40 -67.89 -2.11
N VAL A 12 19.57 -67.33 -1.78
CA VAL A 12 20.33 -67.42 -0.50
C VAL A 12 21.29 -68.61 -0.49
N ASP A 13 22.54 -68.30 -0.10
CA ASP A 13 23.71 -69.15 0.19
C ASP A 13 24.28 -70.05 -0.92
N ASP A 14 25.54 -69.80 -1.32
CA ASP A 14 26.61 -70.72 -0.93
C ASP A 14 28.06 -70.15 -1.00
N TYR A 15 28.91 -70.69 -0.11
CA TYR A 15 30.39 -70.68 -0.07
C TYR A 15 31.23 -69.38 -0.09
N HIS A 16 31.70 -69.02 1.13
CA HIS A 16 33.12 -68.84 1.52
C HIS A 16 34.16 -69.50 0.58
N GLN A 17 35.42 -69.06 0.46
CA GLN A 17 36.25 -68.05 1.12
C GLN A 17 37.51 -67.89 0.25
N ASP A 18 38.13 -66.73 0.18
CA ASP A 18 39.60 -66.68 0.02
C ASP A 18 40.20 -65.44 0.66
N TYR A 19 41.30 -65.64 1.38
CA TYR A 19 42.04 -64.60 2.09
C TYR A 19 43.07 -63.99 1.13
N GLN A 20 43.08 -62.66 0.99
CA GLN A 20 44.29 -61.95 0.56
C GLN A 20 44.51 -60.69 1.41
N GLU A 21 45.75 -60.57 1.90
CA GLU A 21 46.15 -59.58 2.87
C GLU A 21 46.43 -58.21 2.24
N GLY A 22 46.02 -57.14 2.94
CA GLY A 22 46.85 -55.94 3.10
C GLY A 22 47.14 -55.07 1.87
N LEU A 23 46.20 -54.22 1.47
CA LEU A 23 46.52 -52.90 0.92
C LEU A 23 45.73 -51.80 1.64
N TYR A 24 46.47 -50.90 2.31
CA TYR A 24 45.93 -49.69 2.93
C TYR A 24 45.37 -48.74 1.87
N GLN A 25 44.04 -48.72 1.70
CA GLN A 25 43.39 -47.79 0.80
C GLN A 25 42.95 -46.53 1.58
N LYS A 26 43.73 -45.44 1.43
CA LYS A 26 43.44 -44.13 2.03
C LYS A 26 42.05 -43.63 1.59
N GLU A 27 41.17 -43.34 2.55
CA GLU A 27 39.97 -42.54 2.26
C GLU A 27 40.38 -41.13 1.79
N PRO A 28 39.73 -40.57 0.75
CA PRO A 28 39.97 -39.20 0.33
C PRO A 28 39.43 -38.24 1.40
N ILE A 29 40.29 -37.34 1.89
CA ILE A 29 39.94 -36.37 2.93
C ILE A 29 38.75 -35.53 2.46
N ARG A 30 37.64 -35.61 3.20
CA ARG A 30 36.38 -34.93 2.87
C ARG A 30 36.63 -33.41 2.80
N VAL A 31 36.35 -32.78 1.66
CA VAL A 31 36.73 -31.38 1.33
C VAL A 31 36.37 -30.37 2.43
N GLY A 32 35.23 -30.56 3.12
CA GLY A 32 34.83 -29.71 4.24
C GLY A 32 35.80 -29.68 5.43
N VAL A 33 36.54 -30.78 5.68
CA VAL A 33 37.60 -30.83 6.71
C VAL A 33 38.81 -30.01 6.30
N ILE A 34 39.16 -30.03 5.01
CA ILE A 34 40.26 -29.22 4.47
C ILE A 34 39.93 -27.73 4.62
N LEU A 35 38.70 -27.33 4.26
CA LEU A 35 38.26 -25.93 4.38
C LEU A 35 38.20 -25.43 5.83
N SER A 36 37.75 -26.25 6.78
CA SER A 36 37.71 -25.84 8.20
C SER A 36 39.10 -25.80 8.84
N VAL A 37 40.00 -26.73 8.51
CA VAL A 37 41.42 -26.64 8.91
C VAL A 37 42.09 -25.41 8.30
N LEU A 38 41.85 -25.11 7.02
CA LEU A 38 42.39 -23.92 6.35
C LEU A 38 41.92 -22.63 7.05
N ALA A 39 40.63 -22.52 7.40
CA ALA A 39 40.09 -21.36 8.10
C ALA A 39 40.73 -21.16 9.49
N ILE A 40 40.95 -22.24 10.23
CA ILE A 40 41.63 -22.20 11.54
C ILE A 40 43.10 -21.76 11.38
N VAL A 41 43.82 -22.30 10.39
CA VAL A 41 45.21 -21.91 10.10
C VAL A 41 45.29 -20.43 9.69
N ILE A 42 44.38 -19.94 8.85
CA ILE A 42 44.32 -18.52 8.47
C ILE A 42 44.09 -17.62 9.70
N ALA A 43 43.16 -18.00 10.59
CA ALA A 43 42.89 -17.26 11.82
C ALA A 43 44.11 -17.21 12.77
N LEU A 44 44.81 -18.33 12.95
CA LEU A 44 46.02 -18.42 13.78
C LEU A 44 47.19 -17.62 13.17
N VAL A 45 47.38 -17.67 11.85
CA VAL A 45 48.39 -16.85 11.15
C VAL A 45 48.07 -15.36 11.29
N TYR A 46 46.81 -14.96 11.14
CA TYR A 46 46.38 -13.58 11.31
C TYR A 46 46.59 -13.07 12.75
N GLN A 47 46.23 -13.86 13.77
CA GLN A 47 46.52 -13.52 15.17
C GLN A 47 48.03 -13.46 15.48
N SER A 48 48.82 -14.37 14.90
CA SER A 48 50.27 -14.38 15.06
C SER A 48 50.91 -13.11 14.46
N LEU A 49 50.50 -12.73 13.24
CA LEU A 49 50.98 -11.52 12.58
C LEU A 49 50.61 -10.23 13.34
N ILE A 50 49.40 -10.15 13.93
CA ILE A 50 49.03 -9.06 14.85
C ILE A 50 49.94 -9.06 16.09
N SER A 51 50.23 -10.23 16.65
CA SER A 51 51.10 -10.37 17.84
C SER A 51 52.58 -10.08 17.55
N LEU A 52 52.96 -10.00 16.28
CA LEU A 52 54.29 -9.62 15.78
C LEU A 52 54.36 -8.15 15.30
N ASP A 53 53.34 -7.35 15.64
CA ASP A 53 53.28 -5.89 15.42
C ASP A 53 53.36 -5.45 13.94
N TYR A 54 52.81 -6.27 13.04
CA TYR A 54 52.62 -5.90 11.63
C TYR A 54 51.32 -5.11 11.42
N ASP A 55 51.40 -4.00 10.68
CA ASP A 55 50.26 -3.19 10.22
C ASP A 55 49.35 -3.98 9.26
N LEU A 56 48.46 -4.81 9.81
CA LEU A 56 47.49 -5.59 9.06
C LEU A 56 46.20 -4.78 8.80
N LEU A 57 45.78 -4.75 7.54
CA LEU A 57 44.48 -4.20 7.16
C LEU A 57 43.34 -4.99 7.84
N PRO A 58 42.25 -4.33 8.26
CA PRO A 58 41.13 -5.00 8.92
C PRO A 58 40.52 -6.09 8.03
N PHE A 59 40.03 -7.17 8.67
CA PHE A 59 39.53 -8.38 8.00
C PHE A 59 38.55 -8.12 6.84
N SER A 60 37.67 -7.11 6.96
CA SER A 60 36.73 -6.71 5.90
C SER A 60 37.43 -6.16 4.64
N GLN A 61 38.52 -5.40 4.81
CA GLN A 61 39.33 -4.90 3.69
C GLN A 61 40.20 -6.01 3.10
N LEU A 62 40.74 -6.91 3.93
CA LEU A 62 41.48 -8.08 3.46
C LEU A 62 40.58 -9.01 2.61
N ALA A 63 39.38 -9.30 3.09
CA ALA A 63 38.37 -10.10 2.38
C ALA A 63 37.90 -9.42 1.10
N TRP A 64 37.68 -8.10 1.12
CA TRP A 64 37.34 -7.33 -0.08
C TRP A 64 38.46 -7.39 -1.13
N ASN A 65 39.70 -7.16 -0.72
CA ASN A 65 40.85 -7.21 -1.63
C ASN A 65 41.09 -8.62 -2.19
N ALA A 66 40.87 -9.67 -1.38
CA ALA A 66 40.89 -11.05 -1.85
C ALA A 66 39.79 -11.34 -2.88
N LEU A 67 38.56 -10.87 -2.64
CA LEU A 67 37.43 -11.02 -3.58
C LEU A 67 37.70 -10.32 -4.93
N VAL A 68 38.23 -9.09 -4.90
CA VAL A 68 38.63 -8.31 -6.10
C VAL A 68 39.83 -8.95 -6.83
N TYR A 69 40.73 -9.60 -6.09
CA TYR A 69 41.87 -10.32 -6.67
C TYR A 69 41.45 -11.61 -7.36
N ILE A 70 40.58 -12.40 -6.71
CA ILE A 70 40.08 -13.70 -7.20
C ILE A 70 39.16 -13.52 -8.42
N THR A 71 38.43 -12.41 -8.54
CA THR A 71 37.51 -12.19 -9.65
C THR A 71 38.23 -11.88 -10.98
N PRO A 72 37.98 -12.69 -12.04
CA PRO A 72 38.42 -12.38 -13.40
C PRO A 72 37.82 -11.07 -13.91
N THR A 73 38.62 -10.28 -14.63
CA THR A 73 38.13 -9.02 -15.25
C THR A 73 36.97 -9.26 -16.22
N SER A 74 36.96 -10.39 -16.94
CA SER A 74 35.90 -10.75 -17.88
C SER A 74 34.52 -10.86 -17.25
N LEU A 75 34.42 -11.28 -15.98
CA LEU A 75 33.13 -11.34 -15.27
C LEU A 75 32.66 -9.96 -14.81
N ILE A 76 33.60 -9.08 -14.43
CA ILE A 76 33.31 -7.69 -14.06
C ILE A 76 32.84 -6.92 -15.30
N ASP A 77 33.57 -7.02 -16.41
CA ASP A 77 33.20 -6.41 -17.71
C ASP A 77 31.83 -6.89 -18.23
N PHE A 78 31.48 -8.18 -18.04
CA PHE A 78 30.16 -8.70 -18.43
C PHE A 78 29.05 -8.17 -17.53
N ALA A 79 29.26 -8.15 -16.20
CA ALA A 79 28.28 -7.65 -15.25
C ALA A 79 28.00 -6.14 -15.41
N ASP A 80 29.03 -5.34 -15.71
CA ASP A 80 28.87 -3.90 -15.96
C ASP A 80 28.11 -3.63 -17.27
N ASN A 81 28.47 -4.32 -18.36
CA ASN A 81 27.73 -4.25 -19.63
C ASN A 81 26.26 -4.68 -19.49
N TYR A 82 25.98 -5.70 -18.67
CA TYR A 82 24.61 -6.15 -18.39
C TYR A 82 23.81 -5.12 -17.59
N SER A 83 24.46 -4.47 -16.62
CA SER A 83 23.86 -3.44 -15.76
C SER A 83 23.63 -2.12 -16.50
N ASN A 84 24.52 -1.75 -17.44
CA ASN A 84 24.54 -0.47 -18.13
C ASN A 84 24.61 -0.64 -19.68
N PRO A 85 23.55 -1.14 -20.35
CA PRO A 85 23.58 -1.51 -21.77
C PRO A 85 23.71 -0.34 -22.78
N LEU A 86 23.86 0.91 -22.31
CA LEU A 86 23.99 2.12 -23.13
C LEU A 86 25.31 2.87 -22.90
N HIS A 87 26.27 2.30 -22.15
CA HIS A 87 27.55 2.94 -21.88
C HIS A 87 28.48 2.89 -23.12
N ILE A 88 28.88 4.05 -23.64
CA ILE A 88 29.81 4.14 -24.79
C ILE A 88 31.23 3.88 -24.31
N ARG A 89 31.64 2.60 -24.35
CA ARG A 89 32.97 2.15 -23.95
C ARG A 89 34.06 2.68 -24.89
N ASN A 90 35.11 3.25 -24.32
CA ASN A 90 36.36 3.53 -25.04
C ASN A 90 37.15 2.20 -25.16
N PRO A 91 37.38 1.63 -26.35
CA PRO A 91 37.78 0.22 -26.52
C PRO A 91 39.18 -0.12 -25.98
N ASN A 92 40.00 0.88 -25.67
CA ASN A 92 41.39 0.72 -25.22
C ASN A 92 41.58 0.78 -23.69
N MET A 93 40.50 0.85 -22.91
CA MET A 93 40.57 0.88 -21.44
C MET A 93 40.02 -0.43 -20.85
N TYR A 94 40.96 -1.30 -20.45
CA TYR A 94 40.70 -2.44 -19.56
C TYR A 94 41.15 -2.06 -18.14
N PRO A 95 40.46 -2.51 -17.07
CA PRO A 95 40.91 -2.28 -15.70
C PRO A 95 42.18 -3.10 -15.42
N GLN A 96 43.34 -2.47 -15.63
CA GLN A 96 44.66 -3.11 -15.49
C GLN A 96 45.13 -3.16 -14.02
N THR A 97 44.58 -2.33 -13.14
CA THR A 97 44.98 -2.25 -11.73
C THR A 97 43.91 -2.80 -10.78
N LEU A 98 44.34 -3.36 -9.63
CA LEU A 98 43.42 -3.85 -8.59
C LEU A 98 42.54 -2.74 -8.02
N ALA A 99 43.02 -1.49 -8.00
CA ALA A 99 42.22 -0.33 -7.61
C ALA A 99 41.02 -0.13 -8.56
N GLN A 100 41.26 -0.10 -9.87
CA GLN A 100 40.20 0.02 -10.89
C GLN A 100 39.21 -1.16 -10.85
N LYS A 101 39.69 -2.39 -10.64
CA LYS A 101 38.79 -3.53 -10.40
C LYS A 101 37.91 -3.31 -9.17
N SER A 102 38.49 -2.84 -8.07
CA SER A 102 37.76 -2.62 -6.81
C SER A 102 36.70 -1.53 -6.93
N GLU A 103 36.95 -0.52 -7.76
CA GLU A 103 36.02 0.57 -8.07
C GLU A 103 34.85 0.07 -8.93
N ALA A 104 35.13 -0.58 -10.06
CA ALA A 104 34.10 -1.19 -10.90
C ALA A 104 33.23 -2.19 -10.12
N MET A 105 33.83 -2.99 -9.25
CA MET A 105 33.10 -3.94 -8.40
C MET A 105 32.23 -3.22 -7.34
N ARG A 106 32.70 -2.12 -6.72
CA ARG A 106 31.88 -1.31 -5.81
C ARG A 106 30.69 -0.66 -6.52
N ARG A 107 30.87 -0.19 -7.76
CA ARG A 107 29.81 0.37 -8.61
C ARG A 107 28.74 -0.67 -8.92
N ILE A 108 29.13 -1.88 -9.36
CA ILE A 108 28.20 -3.00 -9.64
C ILE A 108 27.40 -3.41 -8.40
N PHE A 109 28.02 -3.41 -7.21
CA PHE A 109 27.33 -3.74 -5.95
C PHE A 109 26.67 -2.54 -5.24
N GLY A 110 26.76 -1.31 -5.80
CA GLY A 110 26.16 -0.11 -5.21
C GLY A 110 26.76 0.34 -3.86
N ILE A 111 28.01 -0.01 -3.55
CA ILE A 111 28.66 0.21 -2.24
C ILE A 111 29.52 1.51 -2.24
N GLU A 112 29.23 2.48 -3.12
CA GLU A 112 30.01 3.72 -3.22
C GLU A 112 29.55 4.80 -2.21
N PRO A 113 30.44 5.32 -1.34
CA PRO A 113 30.23 6.62 -0.72
C PRO A 113 30.47 7.73 -1.75
N PRO A 114 29.77 8.88 -1.65
CA PRO A 114 29.72 9.88 -2.73
C PRO A 114 31.06 10.62 -2.89
N GLY A 115 31.76 10.37 -4.00
CA GLY A 115 33.03 11.05 -4.31
C GLY A 115 33.49 10.91 -5.75
N GLY A 116 33.01 11.79 -6.65
CA GLY A 116 33.48 11.86 -8.04
C GLY A 116 32.54 12.63 -8.97
N ILE A 117 32.86 13.90 -9.25
CA ILE A 117 31.96 14.87 -9.93
C ILE A 117 31.75 14.59 -11.45
N ILE A 118 32.37 13.55 -12.01
CA ILE A 118 32.44 13.35 -13.48
C ILE A 118 31.52 12.26 -14.07
N ASP A 119 30.89 11.39 -13.27
CA ASP A 119 30.02 10.32 -13.81
C ASP A 119 28.52 10.73 -13.91
N SER A 120 28.15 11.91 -13.41
CA SER A 120 26.76 12.41 -13.46
C SER A 120 26.31 12.95 -14.82
N VAL A 121 27.21 13.06 -15.82
CA VAL A 121 26.90 13.70 -17.11
C VAL A 121 26.29 12.72 -18.13
N ALA A 122 26.58 11.41 -18.03
CA ALA A 122 26.07 10.42 -18.98
C ALA A 122 24.55 10.19 -18.88
N ASN A 123 23.96 10.35 -17.68
CA ASN A 123 22.52 10.20 -17.45
C ASN A 123 21.70 11.49 -17.65
N ALA A 124 22.33 12.62 -17.96
CA ALA A 124 21.66 13.91 -18.17
C ALA A 124 20.87 14.02 -19.49
N GLY A 125 20.88 12.99 -20.34
CA GLY A 125 20.32 13.04 -21.70
C GLY A 125 18.80 12.90 -21.83
N ARG A 126 18.03 12.66 -20.76
CA ARG A 126 16.57 12.40 -20.86
C ARG A 126 15.72 12.97 -19.72
N ARG A 127 15.43 14.28 -19.78
CA ARG A 127 14.05 14.84 -19.75
C ARG A 127 14.07 16.38 -19.85
N ARG A 128 13.55 16.86 -20.99
CA ARG A 128 12.97 18.17 -21.35
C ARG A 128 13.29 19.42 -20.50
N LEU A 129 13.77 20.42 -21.24
CA LEU A 129 13.91 21.83 -20.88
C LEU A 129 12.61 22.50 -20.41
N SER A 130 12.57 22.89 -19.14
CA SER A 130 11.96 24.15 -18.67
C SER A 130 12.46 24.46 -17.25
N ILE A 131 12.65 25.74 -16.93
CA ILE A 131 13.21 26.26 -15.67
C ILE A 131 14.73 26.03 -15.50
N LEU A 132 15.52 26.97 -16.04
CA LEU A 132 16.80 27.36 -15.44
C LEU A 132 16.53 28.57 -14.52
N PRO A 133 17.12 28.57 -13.32
CA PRO A 133 17.94 29.70 -12.94
C PRO A 133 19.42 29.29 -12.90
N LEU A 134 20.23 30.15 -13.52
CA LEU A 134 21.69 30.18 -13.39
C LEU A 134 22.08 30.49 -11.94
N ILE A 135 22.77 29.57 -11.24
CA ILE A 135 23.61 29.71 -10.03
C ILE A 135 24.12 28.28 -9.73
N GLY A 136 25.35 27.99 -9.29
CA GLY A 136 26.44 28.84 -8.81
C GLY A 136 27.06 28.17 -7.58
N LEU A 137 28.39 27.98 -7.54
CA LEU A 137 29.07 27.43 -6.36
C LEU A 137 28.85 28.37 -5.16
N GLY A 138 28.10 27.93 -4.15
CA GLY A 138 27.86 28.72 -2.95
C GLY A 138 27.12 27.95 -1.87
N ALA A 139 27.81 27.69 -0.76
CA ALA A 139 27.20 27.13 0.45
C ALA A 139 26.39 28.21 1.18
N ALA A 140 25.21 28.53 0.65
CA ALA A 140 24.18 29.29 1.33
C ALA A 140 22.82 28.81 0.82
N GLY A 141 22.09 28.05 1.64
CA GLY A 141 20.68 27.82 1.38
C GLY A 141 19.97 29.17 1.47
N GLY A 142 19.50 29.68 0.32
CA GLY A 142 18.72 30.91 0.31
C GLY A 142 17.47 30.72 1.17
N GLN A 143 17.10 31.75 1.94
CA GLN A 143 15.92 31.74 2.82
C GLN A 143 14.60 31.39 2.10
N GLU A 144 14.59 31.40 0.77
CA GLU A 144 13.44 31.12 -0.09
C GLU A 144 13.35 29.65 -0.57
N THR A 145 14.33 28.79 -0.27
CA THR A 145 14.29 27.37 -0.67
C THR A 145 13.64 26.50 0.42
N PRO A 146 12.47 25.88 0.18
CA PRO A 146 11.79 25.08 1.21
C PRO A 146 12.60 23.84 1.61
N ALA A 147 12.37 23.34 2.83
CA ALA A 147 13.01 22.14 3.34
C ALA A 147 12.66 20.91 2.49
N GLY A 148 13.67 20.14 2.07
CA GLY A 148 13.49 18.91 1.30
C GLY A 148 13.31 17.68 2.20
N LEU A 149 12.65 16.64 1.71
CA LEU A 149 12.58 15.34 2.39
C LEU A 149 13.65 14.36 1.88
N GLY A 150 14.29 13.65 2.80
CA GLY A 150 15.24 12.59 2.48
C GLY A 150 14.55 11.39 1.83
N ASN A 151 14.95 11.03 0.61
CA ASN A 151 14.52 9.79 -0.04
C ASN A 151 15.37 8.63 0.48
N TRP A 152 14.72 7.68 1.15
CA TRP A 152 15.31 6.42 1.62
C TRP A 152 14.49 5.27 1.02
N ASP A 153 15.12 4.25 0.43
CA ASP A 153 14.46 3.09 -0.20
C ASP A 153 13.18 3.44 -0.97
N ASN A 154 13.29 4.09 -2.14
CA ASN A 154 12.13 4.40 -3.00
C ASN A 154 10.95 5.17 -2.37
N SER A 155 11.10 5.79 -1.19
CA SER A 155 10.03 6.55 -0.49
C SER A 155 9.63 7.88 -1.14
N CYS A 156 9.99 8.11 -2.40
CA CYS A 156 9.61 9.31 -3.15
C CYS A 156 8.09 9.49 -3.26
N TYR A 157 7.31 8.40 -3.31
CA TYR A 157 5.84 8.43 -3.29
C TYR A 157 5.25 8.92 -1.96
N GLN A 158 5.93 8.65 -0.83
CA GLN A 158 5.53 9.16 0.49
C GLN A 158 5.92 10.64 0.60
N ASN A 159 7.15 10.96 0.20
CA ASN A 159 7.71 12.30 0.31
C ASN A 159 6.95 13.32 -0.56
N SER A 160 6.46 12.94 -1.74
CA SER A 160 5.65 13.83 -2.59
C SER A 160 4.31 14.16 -1.94
N ILE A 161 3.61 13.17 -1.36
CA ILE A 161 2.35 13.38 -0.64
C ILE A 161 2.56 14.22 0.62
N LEU A 162 3.60 13.94 1.42
CA LEU A 162 3.87 14.69 2.64
C LEU A 162 4.23 16.16 2.37
N GLN A 163 4.99 16.44 1.30
CA GLN A 163 5.24 17.82 0.85
C GLN A 163 3.97 18.49 0.31
N GLY A 164 3.13 17.75 -0.42
CA GLY A 164 1.82 18.23 -0.88
C GLY A 164 0.88 18.58 0.28
N LEU A 165 0.86 17.78 1.35
CA LEU A 165 0.08 18.07 2.55
C LEU A 165 0.65 19.23 3.37
N ALA A 166 1.98 19.37 3.42
CA ALA A 166 2.64 20.48 4.14
C ALA A 166 2.39 21.86 3.50
N SER A 167 2.07 21.92 2.20
CA SER A 167 1.71 23.18 1.52
C SER A 167 0.30 23.68 1.85
N LEU A 168 -0.52 22.90 2.56
CA LEU A 168 -1.90 23.26 2.90
C LEU A 168 -1.96 24.01 4.23
N ASP A 169 -2.33 25.29 4.21
CA ASP A 169 -2.39 26.13 5.43
C ASP A 169 -3.52 25.77 6.40
N SER A 170 -4.61 25.17 5.91
CA SER A 170 -5.74 24.72 6.74
C SER A 170 -5.46 23.43 7.51
N LEU A 171 -4.52 22.60 7.03
CA LEU A 171 -4.27 21.27 7.59
C LEU A 171 -3.63 21.32 9.00
N PRO A 172 -2.63 22.17 9.29
CA PRO A 172 -2.10 22.32 10.65
C PRO A 172 -3.18 22.65 11.68
N VAL A 173 -4.08 23.58 11.38
CA VAL A 173 -5.17 24.02 12.29
C VAL A 173 -6.12 22.85 12.60
N PHE A 174 -6.46 22.04 11.60
CA PHE A 174 -7.22 20.80 11.81
C PHE A 174 -6.46 19.82 12.70
N LEU A 175 -5.17 19.58 12.46
CA LEU A 175 -4.35 18.66 13.25
C LEU A 175 -4.14 19.14 14.71
N GLU A 176 -4.20 20.45 14.99
CA GLU A 176 -4.11 20.97 16.36
C GLU A 176 -5.30 20.59 17.25
N SER A 177 -6.47 20.35 16.65
CA SER A 177 -7.66 19.93 17.42
C SER A 177 -7.45 18.60 18.17
N PHE A 178 -6.77 17.64 17.55
CA PHE A 178 -6.42 16.34 18.14
C PHE A 178 -5.52 16.46 19.38
N ARG A 179 -4.67 17.50 19.42
CA ARG A 179 -3.75 17.79 20.53
C ARG A 179 -4.47 18.45 21.69
N ASN A 180 -5.36 19.40 21.40
CA ASN A 180 -6.06 20.20 22.41
C ASN A 180 -7.10 19.40 23.20
N GLU A 181 -7.72 18.37 22.60
CA GLU A 181 -8.63 17.45 23.32
C GLU A 181 -7.89 16.30 24.06
N GLY A 182 -6.56 16.24 23.94
CA GLY A 182 -5.70 15.29 24.67
C GLY A 182 -5.90 15.20 26.19
N PRO A 183 -6.19 16.28 26.94
CA PRO A 183 -6.35 16.22 28.40
C PRO A 183 -7.58 15.45 28.91
N LEU A 184 -8.60 15.23 28.07
CA LEU A 184 -9.81 14.48 28.45
C LEU A 184 -9.62 12.96 28.41
N ARG A 185 -8.45 12.47 28.00
CA ARG A 185 -8.15 11.05 27.78
C ARG A 185 -7.82 10.30 29.08
N ARG A 186 -8.79 10.25 30.00
CA ARG A 186 -8.78 9.25 31.08
C ARG A 186 -9.59 8.04 30.61
N ASP A 187 -8.86 6.97 30.31
CA ASP A 187 -9.31 5.60 29.99
C ASP A 187 -9.64 5.26 28.52
N GLY A 188 -9.35 4.01 28.11
CA GLY A 188 -9.86 3.39 26.88
C GLY A 188 -8.94 3.35 25.63
N SER A 189 -8.64 4.49 24.99
CA SER A 189 -7.97 4.47 23.66
C SER A 189 -6.49 4.10 23.77
N LYS A 190 -6.00 3.19 22.93
CA LYS A 190 -4.57 2.84 22.93
C LYS A 190 -3.74 4.08 22.54
N PRO A 191 -2.53 4.29 23.10
CA PRO A 191 -1.63 5.39 22.72
C PRO A 191 -1.15 5.35 21.26
N GLU A 192 -1.62 4.38 20.49
CA GLU A 192 -1.21 4.09 19.12
C GLU A 192 -2.09 4.79 18.09
N ASP A 193 -3.34 5.08 18.47
CA ASP A 193 -4.41 5.63 17.63
C ASP A 193 -4.42 7.18 17.57
N VAL A 194 -3.31 7.84 17.92
CA VAL A 194 -3.10 9.30 17.80
C VAL A 194 -1.69 9.62 17.27
N LYS A 195 -0.93 8.59 16.88
CA LYS A 195 0.46 8.73 16.47
C LYS A 195 0.55 9.34 15.06
N MET A 196 -0.47 9.18 14.21
CA MET A 196 -0.40 9.67 12.82
C MET A 196 -0.66 11.17 12.71
N ALA A 197 -1.74 11.68 13.29
CA ALA A 197 -2.05 13.11 13.23
C ALA A 197 -0.96 13.96 13.90
N SER A 198 -0.42 13.48 15.04
CA SER A 198 0.69 14.15 15.75
C SER A 198 2.01 14.12 14.99
N ALA A 199 2.43 12.96 14.44
CA ALA A 199 3.65 12.87 13.64
C ALA A 199 3.56 13.67 12.32
N LEU A 200 2.39 13.72 11.69
CA LEU A 200 2.16 14.55 10.51
C LEU A 200 2.25 16.04 10.86
N GLN A 201 1.64 16.46 11.97
CA GLN A 201 1.75 17.83 12.46
C GLN A 201 3.19 18.23 12.75
N GLU A 202 3.94 17.42 13.49
CA GLU A 202 5.36 17.66 13.80
C GLU A 202 6.19 17.81 12.52
N LEU A 203 6.00 16.91 11.54
CA LEU A 203 6.67 17.00 10.25
C LEU A 203 6.31 18.29 9.50
N ILE A 204 5.02 18.66 9.42
CA ILE A 204 4.60 19.89 8.76
C ILE A 204 5.19 21.13 9.46
N THR A 205 5.19 21.18 10.80
CA THR A 205 5.82 22.29 11.53
C THR A 205 7.34 22.37 11.26
N THR A 206 8.01 21.22 11.14
CA THR A 206 9.45 21.15 10.82
C THR A 206 9.73 21.62 9.38
N LEU A 207 8.87 21.27 8.43
CA LEU A 207 8.99 21.68 7.02
C LEU A 207 8.64 23.15 6.78
N LYS A 208 7.74 23.74 7.58
CA LYS A 208 7.35 25.16 7.49
C LYS A 208 8.23 26.11 8.31
N ASP A 209 9.13 25.58 9.15
CA ASP A 209 10.12 26.39 9.88
C ASP A 209 11.23 26.89 8.92
N PRO A 210 11.39 28.23 8.74
CA PRO A 210 12.43 28.80 7.91
C PRO A 210 13.86 28.41 8.32
N SER A 211 14.09 27.95 9.56
CA SER A 211 15.40 27.47 10.02
C SER A 211 15.87 26.21 9.28
N ASN A 212 14.94 25.47 8.66
CA ASN A 212 15.20 24.24 7.90
C ASN A 212 15.24 24.46 6.38
N ASN A 213 15.13 25.70 5.91
CA ASN A 213 15.21 26.02 4.49
C ASN A 213 16.56 25.59 3.87
N GLY A 214 16.49 24.99 2.69
CA GLY A 214 17.63 24.32 2.03
C GLY A 214 18.17 23.06 2.72
N ARG A 215 17.62 22.61 3.86
CA ARG A 215 18.04 21.38 4.55
C ARG A 215 17.23 20.16 4.12
N ARG A 216 17.75 18.97 4.46
CA ARG A 216 17.07 17.68 4.32
C ARG A 216 16.49 17.26 5.67
N VAL A 217 15.17 17.20 5.75
CA VAL A 217 14.41 16.63 6.88
C VAL A 217 14.15 15.14 6.59
N TRP A 218 14.13 14.29 7.62
CA TRP A 218 13.83 12.87 7.48
C TRP A 218 12.40 12.58 7.94
N THR A 219 11.69 11.72 7.22
CA THR A 219 10.32 11.33 7.56
C THR A 219 10.28 10.42 8.80
N PRO A 220 9.47 10.75 9.84
CA PRO A 220 9.25 9.90 10.99
C PRO A 220 8.81 8.48 10.63
N ALA A 221 9.30 7.48 11.37
CA ALA A 221 8.97 6.06 11.11
C ALA A 221 7.45 5.79 11.18
N THR A 222 6.72 6.52 12.03
CA THR A 222 5.25 6.46 12.13
C THR A 222 4.56 6.70 10.79
N LEU A 223 5.04 7.67 10.01
CA LEU A 223 4.45 8.02 8.71
C LEU A 223 4.85 7.05 7.59
N LYS A 224 5.78 6.11 7.85
CA LYS A 224 6.23 5.08 6.90
C LYS A 224 5.40 3.79 7.02
N ASN A 225 4.09 3.91 6.86
CA ASN A 225 3.13 2.80 7.03
C ASN A 225 3.03 1.84 5.82
N MET A 226 4.04 1.82 4.94
CA MET A 226 4.07 1.00 3.72
C MET A 226 5.51 0.56 3.43
N SER A 227 5.66 -0.58 2.74
CA SER A 227 6.98 -1.12 2.41
C SER A 227 7.73 -0.19 1.45
N SER A 228 8.98 0.10 1.81
CA SER A 228 9.90 0.94 1.01
C SER A 228 10.76 0.10 0.04
N TRP A 229 10.77 -1.22 0.22
CA TRP A 229 11.51 -2.17 -0.63
C TRP A 229 11.07 -2.20 -2.10
N GLN A 230 9.89 -1.67 -2.42
CA GLN A 230 9.33 -1.55 -3.77
C GLN A 230 8.73 -0.15 -3.96
N GLN A 231 8.65 0.31 -5.22
CA GLN A 231 7.90 1.51 -5.56
C GLN A 231 6.39 1.22 -5.42
N GLN A 232 5.65 2.15 -4.82
CA GLN A 232 4.21 2.04 -4.56
C GLN A 232 3.45 3.22 -5.19
N ASP A 233 2.12 3.11 -5.26
CA ASP A 233 1.26 4.21 -5.65
C ASP A 233 1.17 5.28 -4.53
N ALA A 234 1.38 6.54 -4.90
CA ALA A 234 1.21 7.68 -4.01
C ALA A 234 -0.26 7.88 -3.58
N GLN A 235 -1.23 7.49 -4.42
CA GLN A 235 -2.66 7.55 -4.12
C GLN A 235 -3.05 6.54 -3.02
N GLU A 236 -2.46 5.34 -3.05
CA GLU A 236 -2.68 4.33 -2.01
C GLU A 236 -2.13 4.83 -0.67
N TYR A 237 -0.91 5.40 -0.67
CA TYR A 237 -0.32 6.01 0.52
C TYR A 237 -1.17 7.18 1.07
N PHE A 238 -1.64 8.07 0.19
CA PHE A 238 -2.51 9.20 0.55
C PHE A 238 -3.82 8.73 1.22
N SER A 239 -4.52 7.78 0.60
CA SER A 239 -5.78 7.25 1.12
C SER A 239 -5.59 6.44 2.41
N GLY A 240 -4.48 5.71 2.54
CA GLY A 240 -4.09 5.03 3.77
C GLY A 240 -3.76 5.99 4.93
N LEU A 241 -3.04 7.09 4.65
CA LEU A 241 -2.67 8.11 5.63
C LEU A 241 -3.90 8.89 6.13
N LEU A 242 -4.72 9.42 5.21
CA LEU A 242 -5.93 10.15 5.61
C LEU A 242 -6.97 9.21 6.23
N GLY A 243 -7.12 7.99 5.73
CA GLY A 243 -7.98 6.98 6.33
C GLY A 243 -7.51 6.50 7.71
N ALA A 244 -6.25 6.72 8.09
CA ALA A 244 -5.80 6.60 9.47
C ALA A 244 -6.25 7.82 10.29
N ILE A 245 -5.96 9.04 9.83
CA ILE A 245 -6.31 10.30 10.51
C ILE A 245 -7.84 10.42 10.74
N ASP A 246 -8.67 10.01 9.79
CA ASP A 246 -10.14 9.99 9.95
C ASP A 246 -10.59 8.96 11.01
N LYS A 247 -9.86 7.85 11.20
CA LYS A 247 -10.13 6.92 12.32
C LYS A 247 -9.72 7.52 13.65
N GLU A 248 -8.57 8.21 13.71
CA GLU A 248 -8.14 8.96 14.90
C GLU A 248 -9.21 10.03 15.25
N TYR A 249 -9.74 10.73 14.24
CA TYR A 249 -10.77 11.78 14.38
C TYR A 249 -12.10 11.24 14.89
N VAL A 250 -12.59 10.13 14.31
CA VAL A 250 -13.83 9.49 14.77
C VAL A 250 -13.66 8.93 16.18
N ALA A 251 -12.45 8.53 16.59
CA ALA A 251 -12.17 8.10 17.96
C ALA A 251 -12.22 9.29 18.95
N THR A 252 -11.58 10.42 18.66
CA THR A 252 -11.67 11.63 19.51
C THR A 252 -13.11 12.16 19.57
N ALA A 253 -13.81 12.28 18.43
CA ALA A 253 -15.20 12.76 18.38
C ALA A 253 -16.19 11.90 19.19
N LYS A 254 -15.94 10.57 19.30
CA LYS A 254 -16.72 9.67 20.15
C LYS A 254 -16.45 9.89 21.64
N LEU A 255 -15.20 10.11 22.02
CA LEU A 255 -14.79 10.37 23.41
C LEU A 255 -15.30 11.75 23.90
N GLY A 256 -15.30 12.77 23.04
CA GLY A 256 -15.92 14.08 23.36
C GLY A 256 -17.43 14.00 23.62
N ARG A 257 -18.13 13.01 23.07
CA ARG A 257 -19.59 12.80 23.24
C ARG A 257 -20.00 12.05 24.50
N THR A 258 -19.09 11.41 25.22
CA THR A 258 -19.45 10.60 26.42
C THR A 258 -19.56 11.40 27.72
N SER A 259 -19.27 12.70 27.71
CA SER A 259 -19.45 13.58 28.87
C SER A 259 -20.67 14.50 28.66
N GLY A 260 -21.83 14.15 29.22
CA GLY A 260 -23.01 15.02 29.08
C GLY A 260 -24.40 14.53 29.50
N LEU A 261 -24.61 13.26 29.89
CA LEU A 261 -25.96 12.77 30.26
C LEU A 261 -26.22 12.64 31.77
N GLU A 262 -25.23 12.84 32.64
CA GLU A 262 -25.43 12.84 34.11
C GLU A 262 -25.75 14.22 34.71
N GLN A 263 -25.60 15.31 33.96
CA GLN A 263 -25.99 16.67 34.41
C GLN A 263 -27.42 17.10 33.99
N ALA A 264 -28.10 16.33 33.13
CA ALA A 264 -29.39 16.71 32.53
C ALA A 264 -30.63 16.52 33.45
N ASN A 265 -30.47 16.76 34.76
CA ASN A 265 -31.54 16.64 35.76
C ASN A 265 -31.79 17.92 36.55
N ILE A 266 -31.48 19.09 35.96
CA ILE A 266 -31.90 20.40 36.49
C ILE A 266 -32.61 21.21 35.40
N SER A 267 -33.87 21.53 35.71
CA SER A 267 -34.73 22.58 35.13
C SER A 267 -35.07 22.52 33.63
N LYS A 268 -36.34 22.20 33.35
CA LYS A 268 -37.04 22.65 32.14
C LYS A 268 -37.28 24.15 32.25
N ASN A 269 -36.85 24.95 31.26
CA ASN A 269 -37.54 26.14 30.71
C ASN A 269 -36.64 26.88 29.71
N ALA A 270 -37.24 27.43 28.63
CA ALA A 270 -36.60 28.13 27.50
C ALA A 270 -35.60 27.26 26.70
N ALA A 271 -35.81 26.86 25.44
CA ALA A 271 -36.25 27.60 24.24
C ALA A 271 -35.31 28.78 23.93
N GLU A 272 -34.65 28.72 22.76
CA GLU A 272 -33.57 29.63 22.31
C GLU A 272 -32.17 29.44 22.92
N GLU A 273 -31.63 28.21 22.87
CA GLU A 273 -30.17 28.01 22.77
C GLU A 273 -29.87 26.65 22.12
N VAL A 274 -29.68 26.64 20.79
CA VAL A 274 -29.31 25.42 20.04
C VAL A 274 -27.93 25.61 19.41
N LEU A 275 -27.05 24.66 19.72
CA LEU A 275 -25.75 24.40 19.08
C LEU A 275 -24.57 25.31 19.45
N GLN A 276 -24.13 25.23 20.71
CA GLN A 276 -22.70 25.23 21.05
C GLN A 276 -22.26 23.87 21.63
N THR A 277 -22.53 22.80 20.89
CA THR A 277 -21.73 21.57 21.07
C THR A 277 -20.33 21.88 20.53
N GLN A 278 -19.28 21.62 21.30
CA GLN A 278 -17.90 21.72 20.82
C GLN A 278 -17.67 20.66 19.74
N THR A 279 -17.95 21.01 18.49
CA THR A 279 -17.66 20.17 17.33
C THR A 279 -16.23 20.42 16.90
N LEU A 280 -15.41 19.38 17.00
CA LEU A 280 -14.12 19.30 16.32
C LEU A 280 -14.20 19.88 14.88
N PRO A 281 -13.17 20.58 14.41
CA PRO A 281 -13.16 21.11 13.04
C PRO A 281 -13.25 19.95 12.05
N LEU A 282 -14.13 20.09 11.05
CA LEU A 282 -14.25 19.15 9.95
C LEU A 282 -12.91 18.99 9.22
N ASN A 283 -12.59 17.77 8.78
CA ASN A 283 -11.40 17.50 7.98
C ASN A 283 -11.45 18.36 6.70
N PRO A 284 -10.48 19.27 6.46
CA PRO A 284 -10.52 20.21 5.35
C PRO A 284 -10.34 19.55 3.97
N LEU A 285 -10.02 18.24 3.95
CA LEU A 285 -9.86 17.44 2.73
C LEU A 285 -11.12 16.63 2.39
N THR A 286 -12.12 16.58 3.27
CA THR A 286 -13.35 15.80 3.04
C THR A 286 -14.38 16.61 2.23
N GLY A 287 -14.55 16.23 0.98
CA GLY A 287 -15.69 16.61 0.14
C GLY A 287 -16.88 15.66 0.27
N LEU A 288 -17.96 15.97 -0.43
CA LEU A 288 -19.15 15.11 -0.58
C LEU A 288 -19.41 14.86 -2.07
N THR A 289 -19.38 13.61 -2.50
CA THR A 289 -19.82 13.20 -3.83
C THR A 289 -21.29 12.81 -3.78
N ALA A 290 -22.11 13.36 -4.68
CA ALA A 290 -23.53 13.07 -4.74
C ALA A 290 -23.83 12.15 -5.92
N THR A 291 -24.33 10.95 -5.64
CA THR A 291 -24.62 9.91 -6.65
C THR A 291 -26.13 9.69 -6.77
N ARG A 292 -26.61 9.49 -8.00
CA ARG A 292 -28.02 9.15 -8.28
C ARG A 292 -28.07 8.06 -9.33
N VAL A 293 -28.70 6.94 -9.00
CA VAL A 293 -28.99 5.86 -9.93
C VAL A 293 -30.47 5.92 -10.32
N VAL A 294 -30.77 5.70 -11.59
CA VAL A 294 -32.14 5.69 -12.13
C VAL A 294 -32.32 4.46 -13.03
N CYS A 295 -33.37 3.68 -12.80
CA CYS A 295 -33.71 2.57 -13.67
C CYS A 295 -34.27 3.08 -15.01
N THR A 296 -33.56 2.83 -16.11
CA THR A 296 -33.98 3.22 -17.47
C THR A 296 -35.30 2.60 -17.93
N LYS A 297 -35.74 1.49 -17.32
CA LYS A 297 -36.98 0.78 -17.69
C LYS A 297 -38.24 1.31 -16.98
N CYS A 298 -38.13 1.75 -15.72
CA CYS A 298 -39.30 2.13 -14.91
C CYS A 298 -39.19 3.51 -14.24
N GLY A 299 -38.09 4.25 -14.45
CA GLY A 299 -37.83 5.56 -13.87
C GLY A 299 -37.56 5.57 -12.36
N TYR A 300 -37.54 4.40 -11.71
CA TYR A 300 -37.29 4.31 -10.27
C TYR A 300 -35.89 4.80 -9.90
N SER A 301 -35.79 5.49 -8.76
CA SER A 301 -34.55 6.07 -8.24
C SER A 301 -34.71 6.24 -6.73
N GLU A 302 -33.74 5.78 -5.95
CA GLU A 302 -33.70 5.93 -4.48
C GLU A 302 -33.35 7.37 -4.02
N GLY A 303 -33.36 8.34 -4.95
CA GLY A 303 -32.95 9.71 -4.69
C GLY A 303 -31.44 9.92 -4.82
N LEU A 304 -30.94 10.96 -4.14
CA LEU A 304 -29.55 11.39 -4.18
C LEU A 304 -28.80 10.85 -2.95
N LYS A 305 -27.81 9.97 -3.16
CA LYS A 305 -26.95 9.43 -2.10
C LYS A 305 -25.67 10.24 -2.03
N THR A 306 -25.48 10.98 -0.93
CA THR A 306 -24.24 11.73 -0.65
C THR A 306 -23.24 10.86 0.11
N THR A 307 -22.06 10.66 -0.45
CA THR A 307 -20.95 9.90 0.16
C THR A 307 -19.75 10.82 0.40
N PRO A 308 -19.14 10.80 1.61
CA PRO A 308 -17.86 11.48 1.84
C PRO A 308 -16.77 10.99 0.88
N SER A 309 -15.94 11.92 0.39
CA SER A 309 -14.81 11.62 -0.48
C SER A 309 -13.61 12.50 -0.10
N LEU A 310 -12.42 11.91 -0.03
CA LEU A 310 -11.16 12.62 0.27
C LEU A 310 -10.42 13.08 -1.00
N CYS A 311 -10.76 12.51 -2.16
CA CYS A 311 -10.18 12.86 -3.44
C CYS A 311 -11.11 12.42 -4.58
N GLN A 312 -11.23 13.23 -5.62
CA GLN A 312 -11.94 12.84 -6.84
C GLN A 312 -10.95 12.25 -7.85
N PRO A 313 -10.97 10.92 -8.12
CA PRO A 313 -10.22 10.37 -9.24
C PRO A 313 -10.79 10.90 -10.56
N LEU A 314 -9.90 11.21 -11.50
CA LEU A 314 -10.25 11.71 -12.82
C LEU A 314 -9.87 10.67 -13.89
N ILE A 315 -10.80 10.39 -14.79
CA ILE A 315 -10.60 9.40 -15.86
C ILE A 315 -9.97 10.12 -17.06
N VAL A 316 -8.75 9.72 -17.41
CA VAL A 316 -8.03 10.19 -18.60
C VAL A 316 -8.27 9.20 -19.75
N GLY A 317 -8.68 9.70 -20.92
CA GLY A 317 -8.89 8.87 -22.11
C GLY A 317 -7.66 8.78 -23.03
N GLU A 318 -7.88 8.48 -24.30
CA GLU A 318 -6.84 8.24 -25.32
C GLU A 318 -6.22 9.52 -25.94
N GLY A 319 -6.68 10.70 -25.53
CA GLY A 319 -6.19 12.00 -26.02
C GLY A 319 -4.78 12.33 -25.51
N TRP A 320 -4.08 13.19 -26.26
CA TRP A 320 -2.71 13.60 -25.93
C TRP A 320 -2.62 14.77 -24.95
N GLU A 321 -3.71 15.53 -24.80
CA GLU A 321 -3.81 16.73 -23.98
C GLU A 321 -5.24 16.85 -23.43
N TYR A 322 -5.38 17.35 -22.21
CA TYR A 322 -6.64 17.51 -21.50
C TYR A 322 -6.61 18.77 -20.65
N ASP A 323 -7.73 19.50 -20.62
CA ASP A 323 -7.98 20.50 -19.57
C ASP A 323 -8.56 19.82 -18.31
N LEU A 324 -8.26 20.37 -17.14
CA LEU A 324 -8.82 19.89 -15.87
C LEU A 324 -10.35 19.99 -15.87
N SER A 325 -10.93 21.05 -16.46
CA SER A 325 -12.38 21.21 -16.59
C SER A 325 -13.00 20.12 -17.45
N GLN A 326 -12.29 19.67 -18.49
CA GLN A 326 -12.73 18.57 -19.35
C GLN A 326 -12.74 17.24 -18.59
N LEU A 327 -11.69 16.94 -17.81
CA LEU A 327 -11.62 15.71 -17.00
C LEU A 327 -12.69 15.69 -15.89
N LEU A 328 -12.93 16.82 -15.24
CA LEU A 328 -14.01 16.99 -14.27
C LEU A 328 -15.40 16.83 -14.91
N HIS A 329 -15.59 17.37 -16.11
CA HIS A 329 -16.83 17.19 -16.85
C HIS A 329 -17.04 15.73 -17.26
N GLU A 330 -16.00 15.05 -17.77
CA GLU A 330 -16.06 13.62 -18.14
C GLU A 330 -16.49 12.75 -16.97
N GLY A 331 -15.87 12.94 -15.79
CA GLY A 331 -16.23 12.23 -14.55
C GLY A 331 -17.60 12.61 -13.97
N SER A 332 -18.31 13.57 -14.55
CA SER A 332 -19.68 13.98 -14.17
C SER A 332 -20.76 13.51 -15.14
N LYS A 333 -20.39 12.80 -16.21
CA LYS A 333 -21.35 12.29 -17.21
C LYS A 333 -22.22 11.15 -16.66
N LEU A 334 -23.31 10.87 -17.37
CA LEU A 334 -24.22 9.77 -17.05
C LEU A 334 -23.69 8.46 -17.63
N ASP A 335 -23.29 7.54 -16.76
CA ASP A 335 -22.88 6.20 -17.14
C ASP A 335 -24.08 5.22 -17.21
N PHE A 336 -24.14 4.44 -18.29
CA PHE A 336 -25.14 3.39 -18.49
C PHE A 336 -24.62 2.04 -17.99
N VAL A 337 -24.95 1.70 -16.74
CA VAL A 337 -24.58 0.39 -16.17
C VAL A 337 -25.57 -0.69 -16.61
N ASN A 338 -25.07 -1.70 -17.33
CA ASN A 338 -25.84 -2.86 -17.76
C ASN A 338 -25.76 -4.01 -16.74
N GLY A 339 -26.75 -4.90 -16.73
CA GLY A 339 -26.78 -6.04 -15.81
C GLY A 339 -27.15 -5.71 -14.36
N VAL A 340 -27.53 -4.46 -14.06
CA VAL A 340 -28.01 -4.07 -12.73
C VAL A 340 -29.46 -4.47 -12.50
N TYR A 341 -29.76 -4.77 -11.25
CA TYR A 341 -31.09 -5.08 -10.77
C TYR A 341 -31.82 -3.81 -10.36
N CYS A 342 -33.14 -3.81 -10.48
CA CYS A 342 -33.98 -2.72 -10.00
C CYS A 342 -35.11 -3.32 -9.19
N GLU A 343 -35.15 -2.93 -7.93
CA GLU A 343 -36.04 -3.35 -6.86
C GLU A 343 -37.50 -3.30 -7.31
N ARG A 344 -37.92 -2.14 -7.86
CA ARG A 344 -39.27 -1.92 -8.40
C ARG A 344 -39.59 -2.81 -9.61
N CYS A 345 -38.63 -3.03 -10.50
CA CYS A 345 -38.82 -3.95 -11.63
C CYS A 345 -38.92 -5.41 -11.16
N THR A 346 -38.14 -5.80 -10.14
CA THR A 346 -38.17 -7.13 -9.54
C THR A 346 -39.51 -7.38 -8.84
N LEU A 347 -40.02 -6.44 -8.05
CA LEU A 347 -41.37 -6.55 -7.46
C LEU A 347 -42.46 -6.67 -8.53
N ARG A 348 -42.49 -5.80 -9.55
CA ARG A 348 -43.48 -5.90 -10.65
C ARG A 348 -43.40 -7.22 -11.42
N LYS A 349 -42.19 -7.76 -11.64
CA LYS A 349 -41.99 -9.07 -12.29
C LYS A 349 -42.55 -10.19 -11.41
N SER A 350 -42.28 -10.16 -10.10
CA SER A 350 -42.84 -11.12 -9.14
C SER A 350 -44.36 -11.00 -9.02
N GLU A 351 -44.92 -9.79 -9.03
CA GLU A 351 -46.36 -9.54 -9.03
C GLU A 351 -47.04 -10.21 -10.23
N GLY A 352 -46.53 -9.98 -11.44
CA GLY A 352 -47.06 -10.60 -12.66
C GLY A 352 -46.99 -12.13 -12.62
N LEU A 353 -45.87 -12.69 -12.15
CA LEU A 353 -45.73 -14.14 -11.96
C LEU A 353 -46.73 -14.70 -10.93
N LEU A 354 -46.91 -14.03 -9.78
CA LEU A 354 -47.84 -14.45 -8.74
C LEU A 354 -49.30 -14.34 -9.18
N ARG A 355 -49.67 -13.29 -9.95
CA ARG A 355 -50.99 -13.18 -10.59
C ARG A 355 -51.25 -14.35 -11.55
N THR A 356 -50.33 -14.65 -12.46
CA THR A 356 -50.45 -15.80 -13.38
C THR A 356 -50.52 -17.14 -12.64
N LEU A 357 -49.83 -17.30 -11.52
CA LEU A 357 -49.94 -18.50 -10.68
C LEU A 357 -51.32 -18.58 -9.98
N MET A 358 -51.84 -17.46 -9.45
CA MET A 358 -53.18 -17.40 -8.86
C MET A 358 -54.28 -17.75 -9.87
N GLU A 359 -54.19 -17.29 -11.11
CA GLU A 359 -55.12 -17.64 -12.19
C GLU A 359 -55.12 -19.16 -12.48
N ARG A 360 -53.94 -19.79 -12.50
CA ARG A 360 -53.82 -21.25 -12.69
C ARG A 360 -54.30 -22.06 -11.49
N LEU A 361 -54.18 -21.51 -10.28
CA LEU A 361 -54.65 -22.12 -9.03
C LEU A 361 -56.14 -21.85 -8.76
N ALA A 362 -56.86 -21.18 -9.66
CA ALA A 362 -58.29 -20.88 -9.49
C ALA A 362 -59.16 -22.15 -9.35
N THR A 363 -58.77 -23.24 -10.01
CA THR A 363 -59.43 -24.56 -9.98
C THR A 363 -59.08 -25.41 -8.76
N GLU A 364 -58.00 -25.09 -8.04
CA GLU A 364 -57.60 -25.81 -6.82
C GLU A 364 -58.50 -25.41 -5.63
N PRO A 365 -58.77 -26.31 -4.67
CA PRO A 365 -59.55 -25.98 -3.47
C PRO A 365 -58.91 -24.84 -2.68
N VAL A 366 -59.75 -24.02 -2.04
CA VAL A 366 -59.34 -22.77 -1.36
C VAL A 366 -58.33 -23.03 -0.23
N ASP A 367 -58.48 -24.13 0.51
CA ASP A 367 -57.59 -24.55 1.61
C ASP A 367 -56.25 -25.16 1.15
N SER A 368 -55.97 -25.20 -0.16
CA SER A 368 -54.66 -25.66 -0.63
C SER A 368 -53.55 -24.70 -0.15
N LEU A 369 -52.58 -25.24 0.60
CA LEU A 369 -51.45 -24.49 1.17
C LEU A 369 -50.67 -23.67 0.13
N ILE A 370 -50.67 -24.11 -1.12
CA ILE A 370 -50.04 -23.43 -2.25
C ILE A 370 -50.81 -22.16 -2.63
N ARG A 371 -52.16 -22.22 -2.67
CA ARG A 371 -53.02 -21.08 -3.02
C ARG A 371 -53.01 -20.02 -1.91
N THR A 372 -53.06 -20.42 -0.64
CA THR A 372 -52.96 -19.49 0.49
C THR A 372 -51.61 -18.77 0.51
N ASN A 373 -50.48 -19.51 0.45
CA ASN A 373 -49.13 -18.94 0.40
C ASN A 373 -48.92 -18.02 -0.83
N THR A 374 -49.44 -18.40 -1.99
CA THR A 374 -49.36 -17.56 -3.21
C THR A 374 -50.17 -16.28 -3.04
N SER A 375 -51.38 -16.34 -2.45
CA SER A 375 -52.20 -15.16 -2.20
C SER A 375 -51.62 -14.21 -1.15
N GLU A 376 -51.02 -14.74 -0.06
CA GLU A 376 -50.31 -13.94 0.94
C GLU A 376 -49.11 -13.21 0.34
N ARG A 377 -48.30 -13.91 -0.47
CA ARG A 377 -47.13 -13.31 -1.14
C ARG A 377 -47.55 -12.29 -2.20
N LEU A 378 -48.63 -12.54 -2.94
CA LEU A 378 -49.17 -11.56 -3.88
C LEU A 378 -49.62 -10.30 -3.14
N ARG A 379 -50.34 -10.43 -2.03
CA ARG A 379 -50.74 -9.29 -1.19
C ARG A 379 -49.54 -8.49 -0.71
N ALA A 380 -48.52 -9.16 -0.14
CA ALA A 380 -47.31 -8.49 0.36
C ALA A 380 -46.51 -7.77 -0.74
N VAL A 381 -46.48 -8.30 -1.97
CA VAL A 381 -45.86 -7.65 -3.13
C VAL A 381 -46.67 -6.45 -3.61
N THR A 382 -48.01 -6.55 -3.64
CA THR A 382 -48.88 -5.41 -3.99
C THR A 382 -48.78 -4.29 -2.96
N GLU A 383 -48.83 -4.60 -1.67
CA GLU A 383 -48.65 -3.66 -0.55
C GLU A 383 -47.32 -2.91 -0.67
N ALA A 384 -46.20 -3.63 -0.89
CA ALA A 384 -44.89 -3.01 -1.11
C ALA A 384 -44.80 -2.15 -2.40
N LEU A 385 -45.62 -2.43 -3.42
CA LEU A 385 -45.72 -1.63 -4.64
C LEU A 385 -46.62 -0.39 -4.48
N GLU A 386 -47.58 -0.42 -3.55
CA GLU A 386 -48.47 0.70 -3.22
C GLU A 386 -47.81 1.67 -2.24
N ASP A 387 -47.06 1.17 -1.26
CA ASP A 387 -46.29 1.95 -0.29
C ASP A 387 -44.94 2.49 -0.84
N ASP A 388 -44.55 2.11 -2.06
CA ASP A 388 -43.22 2.33 -2.66
C ASP A 388 -42.05 1.85 -1.71
N ASP A 389 -42.28 0.83 -0.86
CA ASP A 389 -41.28 0.20 0.02
C ASP A 389 -40.44 -0.85 -0.73
N PHE A 390 -39.43 -0.34 -1.44
CA PHE A 390 -38.48 -1.14 -2.22
C PHE A 390 -37.29 -1.67 -1.41
N SER A 391 -37.34 -1.59 -0.07
CA SER A 391 -36.19 -1.94 0.76
C SER A 391 -35.82 -3.42 0.64
N GLU A 392 -34.51 -3.71 0.69
CA GLU A 392 -33.97 -5.08 0.59
C GLU A 392 -34.60 -6.06 1.60
N LYS A 393 -34.90 -5.55 2.80
CA LYS A 393 -35.59 -6.28 3.87
C LYS A 393 -37.02 -6.63 3.48
N THR A 394 -37.76 -5.71 2.87
CA THR A 394 -39.13 -5.97 2.41
C THR A 394 -39.17 -6.98 1.25
N ILE A 395 -38.19 -6.94 0.34
CA ILE A 395 -38.07 -7.92 -0.76
C ILE A 395 -37.75 -9.33 -0.22
N LYS A 396 -36.84 -9.43 0.74
CA LYS A 396 -36.46 -10.72 1.38
C LYS A 396 -37.55 -11.25 2.29
N ASP A 397 -37.93 -10.49 3.31
CA ASP A 397 -38.65 -10.98 4.48
C ASP A 397 -40.18 -10.95 4.27
N LYS A 398 -40.73 -9.84 3.75
CA LYS A 398 -42.17 -9.73 3.45
C LYS A 398 -42.54 -10.47 2.16
N CYS A 399 -41.84 -10.20 1.05
CA CYS A 399 -42.19 -10.72 -0.27
C CYS A 399 -41.69 -12.16 -0.54
N LYS A 400 -40.72 -12.64 0.25
CA LYS A 400 -40.10 -13.98 0.10
C LYS A 400 -39.57 -14.19 -1.32
N ILE A 401 -38.78 -13.25 -1.82
CA ILE A 401 -38.13 -13.31 -3.14
C ILE A 401 -36.64 -13.69 -2.94
N PRO A 402 -36.17 -14.85 -3.41
CA PRO A 402 -34.79 -15.29 -3.22
C PRO A 402 -33.75 -14.38 -3.89
N THR A 403 -32.64 -14.15 -3.19
CA THR A 403 -31.47 -13.36 -3.66
C THR A 403 -30.77 -13.96 -4.87
N GLU A 404 -30.80 -15.27 -5.02
CA GLU A 404 -30.20 -16.00 -6.15
C GLU A 404 -30.94 -15.78 -7.48
N LYS A 405 -32.10 -15.10 -7.44
CA LYS A 405 -32.91 -14.72 -8.61
C LYS A 405 -33.12 -13.21 -8.71
N TRP A 406 -32.28 -12.43 -8.04
CA TRP A 406 -32.18 -11.00 -8.32
C TRP A 406 -31.68 -10.85 -9.76
#